data_AF-A0A4V2SW21-F1
#
_entry.id   AF-A0A4V2SW21-F1
#
_cell.length_a   1.000
_cell.length_b   1.000
_cell.length_c   1.000
_cell.angle_alpha   90.00
_cell.angle_beta   90.00
_cell.angle_gamma   90.00
#
_symmetry.space_group_name_H-M   'P 1'
#
loop_
_entity.id
_entity.type
_entity.pdbx_description
1 polymer ?
#
loop_
_entity_poly.entity_id
_entity_poly.type
_entity_poly.pdbx_seq_one_letter_code
_entity_poly.pdbx_strand_id
1 'polypeptide(L)'
;MTKENRENINALAAKFAATNDQYILTKLYYAVQPYIQREAKRQSAKSMIPKEDYESIFGEEVWNAALQYNGKSHFMQRLHTRTHSKAIDINRYHLFTEKRSLWKVNSLDSVTSEDGTPAMDRIPAPVSVEQEVITKLSIDEFQQKNPKEGVIIKLLACGFSNLEIAKALGKAGYGSKERKDFFHSRRKFKEHFDARA
;
A
#
# COMPACT_ATOMS: atom_id res chain seq x y z
N MET A 1 37.38 0.33 -4.54
CA MET A 1 37.75 -1.10 -4.50
C MET A 1 38.95 -1.28 -5.40
N THR A 2 40.09 -1.66 -4.84
CA THR A 2 41.37 -1.85 -5.55
C THR A 2 41.32 -3.08 -6.46
N LYS A 3 42.21 -3.15 -7.46
CA LYS A 3 42.29 -4.26 -8.41
C LYS A 3 42.54 -5.61 -7.70
N GLU A 4 43.48 -5.63 -6.76
CA GLU A 4 43.80 -6.79 -5.92
C GLU A 4 42.58 -7.34 -5.16
N ASN A 5 41.75 -6.44 -4.62
CA ASN A 5 40.55 -6.85 -3.91
C ASN A 5 39.52 -7.51 -4.86
N ARG A 6 39.44 -7.04 -6.12
CA ARG A 6 38.56 -7.68 -7.14
C ARG A 6 39.03 -9.09 -7.48
N GLU A 7 40.33 -9.27 -7.64
CA GLU A 7 40.92 -10.57 -7.97
C GLU A 7 40.73 -11.57 -6.83
N ASN A 8 40.93 -11.14 -5.58
CA ASN A 8 40.66 -11.95 -4.39
C ASN A 8 39.19 -12.38 -4.30
N ILE A 9 38.24 -11.46 -4.52
CA ILE A 9 36.80 -11.78 -4.53
C ILE A 9 36.46 -12.83 -5.60
N ASN A 10 36.99 -12.68 -6.82
CA ASN A 10 36.75 -13.64 -7.90
C ASN A 10 37.34 -15.02 -7.56
N ALA A 11 38.53 -15.07 -6.94
CA ALA A 11 39.17 -16.30 -6.51
C ALA A 11 38.38 -17.02 -5.41
N LEU A 12 37.91 -16.29 -4.40
CA LEU A 12 37.05 -16.83 -3.34
C LEU A 12 35.74 -17.37 -3.90
N ALA A 13 35.10 -16.65 -4.84
CA ALA A 13 33.87 -17.11 -5.48
C ALA A 13 34.08 -18.38 -6.32
N ALA A 14 35.17 -18.45 -7.09
CA ALA A 14 35.50 -19.65 -7.87
C ALA A 14 35.80 -20.86 -6.96
N LYS A 15 36.54 -20.62 -5.88
CA LYS A 15 36.87 -21.67 -4.91
C LYS A 15 35.62 -22.19 -4.20
N PHE A 16 34.72 -21.30 -3.77
CA PHE A 16 33.43 -21.72 -3.20
C PHE A 16 32.58 -22.50 -4.21
N ALA A 17 32.47 -22.06 -5.46
CA ALA A 17 31.72 -22.78 -6.49
C ALA A 17 32.25 -24.21 -6.73
N ALA A 18 33.57 -24.42 -6.56
CA ALA A 18 34.20 -25.73 -6.72
C ALA A 18 34.10 -26.62 -5.47
N THR A 19 34.19 -26.06 -4.26
CA THR A 19 34.31 -26.84 -3.02
C THR A 19 33.05 -26.86 -2.17
N ASN A 20 32.13 -25.92 -2.39
CA ASN A 20 30.97 -25.65 -1.54
C ASN A 20 31.33 -25.48 -0.05
N ASP A 21 32.53 -24.96 0.24
CA ASP A 21 33.06 -24.81 1.60
C ASP A 21 32.52 -23.53 2.26
N GLN A 22 31.81 -23.71 3.37
CA GLN A 22 31.16 -22.63 4.12
C GLN A 22 32.15 -21.60 4.69
N TYR A 23 33.38 -22.00 5.00
CA TYR A 23 34.41 -21.08 5.47
C TYR A 23 34.83 -20.10 4.36
N ILE A 24 34.87 -20.57 3.11
CA ILE A 24 35.18 -19.74 1.94
C ILE A 24 34.03 -18.78 1.65
N LEU A 25 32.78 -19.26 1.75
CA LEU A 25 31.61 -18.39 1.62
C LEU A 25 31.63 -17.27 2.66
N THR A 26 31.99 -17.58 3.89
CA THR A 26 32.10 -16.60 4.98
C THR A 26 33.16 -15.54 4.66
N LYS A 27 34.34 -15.94 4.17
CA LYS A 27 35.38 -15.01 3.72
C LYS A 27 34.92 -14.14 2.56
N LEU A 28 34.24 -14.73 1.59
CA LEU A 28 33.67 -14.01 0.45
C LEU A 28 32.66 -12.97 0.92
N TYR A 29 31.76 -13.35 1.82
CA TYR A 29 30.75 -12.45 2.41
C TYR A 29 31.41 -11.25 3.07
N TYR A 30 32.39 -11.46 3.96
CA TYR A 30 33.10 -10.34 4.60
C TYR A 30 33.84 -9.45 3.61
N ALA A 31 34.40 -10.00 2.53
CA ALA A 31 35.05 -9.22 1.48
C ALA A 31 34.07 -8.29 0.73
N VAL A 32 32.82 -8.72 0.54
CA VAL A 32 31.78 -7.95 -0.18
C VAL A 32 30.82 -7.20 0.75
N GLN A 33 30.89 -7.41 2.06
CA GLN A 33 30.01 -6.79 3.05
C GLN A 33 29.96 -5.26 2.95
N PRO A 34 31.07 -4.51 2.77
CA PRO A 34 30.99 -3.06 2.62
C PRO A 34 30.18 -2.62 1.40
N TYR A 35 30.18 -3.41 0.32
CA TYR A 35 29.34 -3.17 -0.85
C TYR A 35 27.86 -3.39 -0.52
N ILE A 36 27.54 -4.49 0.17
CA ILE A 36 26.17 -4.82 0.59
C ILE A 36 25.58 -3.71 1.46
N GLN A 37 26.30 -3.32 2.52
CA GLN A 37 25.85 -2.29 3.45
C GLN A 37 25.60 -0.95 2.74
N ARG A 38 26.46 -0.60 1.78
CA ARG A 38 26.31 0.61 0.99
C ARG A 38 25.10 0.56 0.06
N GLU A 39 24.89 -0.55 -0.64
CA GLU A 39 23.72 -0.71 -1.50
C GLU A 39 22.42 -0.79 -0.69
N ALA A 40 22.40 -1.52 0.43
CA ALA A 40 21.25 -1.60 1.33
C ALA A 40 20.88 -0.22 1.87
N LYS A 41 21.85 0.57 2.33
CA LYS A 41 21.64 1.97 2.72
C LYS A 41 21.05 2.80 1.58
N ARG A 42 21.56 2.63 0.35
CA ARG A 42 21.07 3.36 -0.83
C ARG A 42 19.63 3.00 -1.20
N GLN A 43 19.24 1.73 -1.08
CA GLN A 43 17.87 1.28 -1.38
C GLN A 43 16.89 1.65 -0.26
N SER A 44 17.31 1.50 1.00
CA SER A 44 16.52 1.94 2.16
C SER A 44 16.27 3.45 2.11
N ALA A 45 17.25 4.27 1.72
CA ALA A 45 17.03 5.72 1.54
C ALA A 45 16.01 6.08 0.44
N LYS A 46 15.67 5.16 -0.47
CA LYS A 46 14.70 5.36 -1.55
C LYS A 46 13.34 4.74 -1.26
N SER A 47 13.21 4.01 -0.17
CA SER A 47 12.02 3.26 0.22
C SER A 47 11.69 3.54 1.68
N MET A 48 10.53 3.07 2.16
CA MET A 48 10.23 3.06 3.60
C MET A 48 10.68 1.75 4.25
N ILE A 49 11.52 0.97 3.57
CA ILE A 49 11.91 -0.37 4.01
C ILE A 49 13.20 -0.27 4.83
N PRO A 50 13.26 -0.90 6.01
CA PRO A 50 14.45 -0.93 6.85
C PRO A 50 15.69 -1.40 6.09
N LYS A 51 16.85 -0.85 6.45
CA LYS A 51 18.13 -1.21 5.82
C LYS A 51 18.48 -2.67 6.07
N GLU A 52 18.14 -3.17 7.24
CA GLU A 52 18.40 -4.52 7.73
C GLU A 52 17.75 -5.58 6.84
N ASP A 53 16.54 -5.29 6.32
CA ASP A 53 15.83 -6.17 5.40
C ASP A 53 16.59 -6.33 4.08
N TYR A 54 17.10 -5.21 3.52
CA TYR A 54 17.94 -5.26 2.34
C TYR A 54 19.28 -5.95 2.60
N GLU A 55 19.91 -5.74 3.76
CA GLU A 55 21.17 -6.40 4.11
C GLU A 55 21.02 -7.91 4.18
N SER A 56 19.95 -8.40 4.81
CA SER A 56 19.63 -9.82 4.90
C SER A 56 19.48 -10.44 3.49
N ILE A 57 18.66 -9.82 2.64
CA ILE A 57 18.38 -10.34 1.30
C ILE A 57 19.61 -10.25 0.39
N PHE A 58 20.37 -9.16 0.45
CA PHE A 58 21.59 -9.03 -0.33
C PHE A 58 22.69 -9.99 0.14
N GLY A 59 22.70 -10.35 1.43
CA GLY A 59 23.56 -11.40 1.97
C GLY A 59 23.25 -12.76 1.36
N GLU A 60 21.96 -13.11 1.25
CA GLU A 60 21.52 -14.33 0.55
C GLU A 60 21.95 -14.32 -0.93
N GLU A 61 21.90 -13.17 -1.59
CA GLU A 61 22.34 -13.06 -2.98
C GLU A 61 23.85 -13.24 -3.18
N VAL A 62 24.68 -13.07 -2.13
CA VAL A 62 26.10 -13.46 -2.19
C VAL A 62 26.23 -14.96 -2.37
N TRP A 63 25.53 -15.73 -1.55
CA TRP A 63 25.48 -17.19 -1.65
C TRP A 63 25.00 -17.58 -3.05
N ASN A 64 23.85 -17.07 -3.49
CA ASN A 64 23.25 -17.42 -4.78
C ASN A 64 24.15 -17.04 -5.97
N ALA A 65 24.85 -15.90 -5.90
CA ALA A 65 25.81 -15.49 -6.93
C ALA A 65 27.04 -16.40 -6.98
N ALA A 66 27.50 -16.87 -5.82
CA ALA A 66 28.72 -17.65 -5.67
C ALA A 66 28.53 -19.12 -6.08
N LEU A 67 27.38 -19.71 -5.74
CA LEU A 67 27.10 -21.13 -5.98
C LEU A 67 27.14 -21.52 -7.46
N GLN A 68 26.77 -20.59 -8.34
CA GLN A 68 26.74 -20.82 -9.78
C GLN A 68 27.90 -20.14 -10.52
N TYR A 69 28.95 -19.70 -9.81
CA TYR A 69 30.03 -18.89 -10.39
C TYR A 69 30.97 -19.72 -11.27
N ASN A 70 31.13 -19.30 -12.53
CA ASN A 70 31.89 -20.01 -13.54
C ASN A 70 33.11 -19.22 -14.07
N GLY A 71 33.43 -18.07 -13.45
CA GLY A 71 34.59 -17.25 -13.83
C GLY A 71 34.48 -16.46 -15.13
N LYS A 72 33.39 -16.58 -15.92
CA LYS A 72 33.26 -15.88 -17.21
C LYS A 72 33.12 -14.35 -17.08
N SER A 73 32.60 -13.88 -15.96
CA SER A 73 32.41 -12.46 -15.65
C SER A 73 32.94 -12.16 -14.26
N HIS A 74 33.20 -10.88 -13.95
CA HIS A 74 33.54 -10.50 -12.58
C HIS A 74 32.41 -10.80 -11.61
N PHE A 75 32.74 -11.38 -10.45
CA PHE A 75 31.78 -11.73 -9.41
C PHE A 75 30.93 -10.54 -8.98
N MET A 76 31.55 -9.38 -8.79
CA MET A 76 30.85 -8.16 -8.36
C MET A 76 29.82 -7.66 -9.37
N GLN A 77 30.06 -7.86 -10.67
CA GLN A 77 29.08 -7.52 -11.70
C GLN A 77 27.85 -8.42 -11.58
N ARG A 78 28.07 -9.72 -11.39
CA ARG A 78 26.99 -10.68 -11.16
C ARG A 78 26.21 -10.37 -9.88
N LEU A 79 26.93 -10.14 -8.78
CA LEU A 79 26.33 -9.79 -7.50
C LEU A 79 25.45 -8.54 -7.66
N HIS A 80 25.96 -7.51 -8.34
CA HIS A 80 25.20 -6.30 -8.60
C HIS A 80 23.89 -6.56 -9.35
N THR A 81 23.93 -7.34 -10.44
CA THR A 81 22.72 -7.69 -11.19
C THR A 81 21.69 -8.41 -10.32
N ARG A 82 22.14 -9.35 -9.47
CA ARG A 82 21.26 -10.12 -8.59
C ARG A 82 20.67 -9.27 -7.47
N THR A 83 21.50 -8.50 -6.76
CA THR A 83 21.02 -7.59 -5.70
C THR A 83 20.07 -6.53 -6.26
N HIS A 84 20.33 -6.04 -7.48
CA HIS A 84 19.43 -5.09 -8.13
C HIS A 84 18.07 -5.70 -8.47
N SER A 85 18.05 -6.92 -9.02
CA SER A 85 16.81 -7.64 -9.30
C SER A 85 15.98 -7.87 -8.03
N LYS A 86 16.63 -8.32 -6.94
CA LYS A 86 15.95 -8.52 -5.66
C LYS A 86 15.45 -7.22 -5.05
N ALA A 87 16.19 -6.13 -5.16
CA ALA A 87 15.72 -4.82 -4.72
C ALA A 87 14.44 -4.40 -5.45
N ILE A 88 14.34 -4.67 -6.76
CA ILE A 88 13.12 -4.42 -7.53
C ILE A 88 11.96 -5.29 -7.02
N ASP A 89 12.20 -6.57 -6.74
CA ASP A 89 11.16 -7.49 -6.26
C ASP A 89 10.63 -7.08 -4.87
N ILE A 90 11.53 -6.72 -3.95
CA ILE A 90 11.19 -6.15 -2.63
C ILE A 90 10.33 -4.90 -2.80
N ASN A 91 10.79 -3.95 -3.62
CA ASN A 91 10.05 -2.72 -3.87
C ASN A 91 8.68 -3.00 -4.51
N ARG A 92 8.58 -3.97 -5.41
CA ARG A 92 7.30 -4.40 -6.00
C ARG A 92 6.34 -4.93 -4.95
N TYR A 93 6.83 -5.76 -4.05
CA TYR A 93 6.02 -6.34 -2.99
C TYR A 93 5.55 -5.30 -1.97
N HIS A 94 6.46 -4.45 -1.49
CA HIS A 94 6.17 -3.49 -0.41
C HIS A 94 5.61 -2.14 -0.87
N LEU A 95 6.01 -1.63 -2.05
CA LEU A 95 5.65 -0.28 -2.50
C LEU A 95 4.65 -0.28 -3.66
N PHE A 96 4.68 -1.27 -4.55
CA PHE A 96 3.82 -1.29 -5.75
C PHE A 96 2.57 -2.18 -5.61
N THR A 97 2.31 -2.72 -4.42
CA THR A 97 1.04 -3.38 -4.04
C THR A 97 -0.16 -2.42 -4.07
N GLU A 98 0.06 -1.11 -4.26
CA GLU A 98 -1.00 -0.10 -4.41
C GLU A 98 -2.01 -0.40 -5.53
N LYS A 99 -1.68 -1.25 -6.50
CA LYS A 99 -2.56 -1.50 -7.65
C LYS A 99 -3.42 -2.78 -7.58
N ARG A 100 -3.29 -3.65 -6.57
CA ARG A 100 -3.97 -4.97 -6.63
C ARG A 100 -4.61 -5.54 -5.36
N SER A 101 -4.56 -4.86 -4.21
CA SER A 101 -5.21 -5.40 -3.01
C SER A 101 -6.51 -4.66 -2.68
N LEU A 102 -7.64 -5.37 -2.76
CA LEU A 102 -8.92 -4.97 -2.11
C LEU A 102 -8.80 -4.88 -0.58
N TRP A 103 -7.64 -5.25 -0.03
CA TRP A 103 -7.33 -5.37 1.39
C TRP A 103 -6.24 -4.37 1.82
N LYS A 104 -6.19 -3.17 1.21
CA LYS A 104 -5.31 -2.10 1.72
C LYS A 104 -5.85 -1.69 3.09
N VAL A 105 -5.24 -2.21 4.15
CA VAL A 105 -5.60 -1.90 5.54
C VAL A 105 -4.97 -0.57 5.88
N ASN A 106 -5.77 0.50 5.89
CA ASN A 106 -5.35 1.76 6.48
C ASN A 106 -5.30 1.58 8.00
N SER A 107 -4.26 2.08 8.65
CA SER A 107 -4.21 2.08 10.11
C SER A 107 -5.35 2.95 10.65
N LEU A 108 -6.15 2.41 11.59
CA LEU A 108 -7.20 3.18 12.27
C LEU A 108 -6.61 4.25 13.21
N ASP A 109 -5.35 4.07 13.61
CA ASP A 109 -4.59 5.03 14.40
C ASP A 109 -3.99 6.16 13.54
N SER A 110 -4.11 6.06 12.21
CA SER A 110 -3.62 7.14 11.35
C SER A 110 -4.49 8.38 11.52
N VAL A 111 -3.84 9.49 11.88
CA VAL A 111 -4.45 10.82 11.89
C VAL A 111 -4.62 11.23 10.44
N THR A 112 -5.83 11.06 9.92
CA THR A 112 -6.15 11.29 8.49
C THR A 112 -6.71 12.69 8.25
N SER A 113 -6.70 13.54 9.27
CA SER A 113 -7.46 14.77 9.27
C SER A 113 -6.75 15.97 9.84
N GLU A 114 -7.15 17.12 9.31
CA GLU A 114 -6.63 18.45 9.68
C GLU A 114 -6.87 18.80 11.16
N ASP A 115 -7.85 18.16 11.80
CA ASP A 115 -8.22 18.34 13.21
C ASP A 115 -7.43 17.44 14.19
N GLY A 116 -6.55 16.57 13.68
CA GLY A 116 -5.75 15.68 14.52
C GLY A 116 -6.47 14.42 15.00
N THR A 117 -7.71 14.16 14.55
CA THR A 117 -8.48 12.99 14.98
C THR A 117 -8.04 11.68 14.29
N PRO A 118 -7.84 10.58 15.04
CA PRO A 118 -7.61 9.26 14.48
C PRO A 118 -8.76 8.81 13.57
N ALA A 119 -8.46 8.01 12.53
CA ALA A 119 -9.46 7.47 11.64
C ALA A 119 -10.50 6.58 12.37
N MET A 120 -10.12 5.94 13.48
CA MET A 120 -11.00 5.15 14.34
C MET A 120 -12.19 5.96 14.88
N ASP A 121 -11.94 7.19 15.33
CA ASP A 121 -12.94 8.04 15.99
C ASP A 121 -14.00 8.58 15.01
N ARG A 122 -13.75 8.42 13.71
CA ARG A 122 -14.65 8.79 12.62
C ARG A 122 -15.51 7.64 12.14
N ILE A 123 -15.23 6.41 12.58
CA ILE A 123 -16.09 5.27 12.31
C ILE A 123 -17.33 5.45 13.19
N PRO A 124 -18.52 5.70 12.61
CA PRO A 124 -19.71 5.84 13.41
C PRO A 124 -19.93 4.56 14.20
N ALA A 125 -20.16 4.70 15.51
CA ALA A 125 -20.55 3.60 16.36
C ALA A 125 -21.78 2.89 15.76
N PRO A 126 -21.90 1.55 15.90
CA PRO A 126 -23.08 0.84 15.43
C PRO A 126 -24.32 1.50 16.02
N VAL A 127 -25.18 1.97 15.11
CA VAL A 127 -26.44 2.62 15.43
C VAL A 127 -27.32 1.61 16.16
N SER A 128 -27.97 1.99 17.26
CA SER A 128 -28.91 1.07 17.91
C SER A 128 -30.02 0.67 16.92
N VAL A 129 -30.54 -0.56 17.02
CA VAL A 129 -31.63 -1.03 16.15
C VAL A 129 -32.82 -0.07 16.18
N GLU A 130 -33.11 0.52 17.33
CA GLU A 130 -34.15 1.54 17.49
C GLU A 130 -33.88 2.77 16.62
N GLN A 131 -32.65 3.27 16.61
CA GLN A 131 -32.27 4.43 15.83
C GLN A 131 -32.23 4.14 14.32
N GLU A 132 -31.90 2.90 13.92
CA GLU A 132 -32.05 2.45 12.53
C GLU A 132 -33.52 2.45 12.08
N VAL A 133 -34.43 1.96 12.93
CA VAL A 133 -35.87 1.95 12.65
C VAL A 133 -36.42 3.37 12.57
N ILE A 134 -36.07 4.26 13.51
CA ILE A 134 -36.48 5.68 13.50
C ILE A 134 -36.01 6.37 12.22
N THR A 135 -34.75 6.12 11.83
CA THR A 135 -34.16 6.70 10.62
C THR A 135 -34.87 6.19 9.37
N LYS A 136 -35.16 4.89 9.30
CA LYS A 136 -35.88 4.29 8.17
C LYS A 136 -37.30 4.86 8.02
N LEU A 137 -38.05 4.97 9.13
CA LEU A 137 -39.38 5.56 9.13
C LEU A 137 -39.35 7.02 8.65
N SER A 138 -38.38 7.80 9.15
CA SER A 138 -38.19 9.20 8.75
C SER A 138 -37.86 9.34 7.26
N ILE A 139 -37.06 8.44 6.70
CA ILE A 139 -36.73 8.43 5.26
C ILE A 139 -37.96 8.07 4.43
N ASP A 140 -38.72 7.04 4.83
CA ASP A 140 -39.91 6.61 4.10
C ASP A 140 -41.00 7.69 4.09
N GLU A 141 -41.22 8.37 5.22
CA GLU A 141 -42.16 9.50 5.31
C GLU A 141 -41.70 10.73 4.51
N PHE A 142 -40.39 11.01 4.52
CA PHE A 142 -39.83 12.05 3.67
C PHE A 142 -39.99 11.71 2.18
N GLN A 143 -39.80 10.46 1.79
CA GLN A 143 -39.96 10.00 0.41
C GLN A 143 -41.40 10.12 -0.07
N GLN A 144 -42.39 9.86 0.79
CA GLN A 144 -43.80 10.08 0.45
C GLN A 144 -44.10 11.54 0.13
N LYS A 145 -43.50 12.49 0.87
CA LYS A 145 -43.70 13.94 0.66
C LYS A 145 -42.84 14.51 -0.47
N ASN A 146 -41.64 13.97 -0.66
CA ASN A 146 -40.64 14.43 -1.63
C ASN A 146 -40.09 13.24 -2.41
N PRO A 147 -40.81 12.71 -3.41
CA PRO A 147 -40.46 11.44 -4.05
C PRO A 147 -39.12 11.47 -4.79
N LYS A 148 -38.72 12.60 -5.38
CA LYS A 148 -37.44 12.72 -6.11
C LYS A 148 -36.26 12.81 -5.15
N GLU A 149 -36.34 13.70 -4.16
CA GLU A 149 -35.29 13.91 -3.16
C GLU A 149 -35.19 12.73 -2.18
N GLY A 150 -36.32 12.09 -1.85
CA GLY A 150 -36.37 10.95 -0.95
C GLY A 150 -35.66 9.72 -1.50
N VAL A 151 -35.68 9.50 -2.82
CA VAL A 151 -34.90 8.42 -3.46
C VAL A 151 -33.39 8.66 -3.27
N ILE A 152 -32.92 9.91 -3.38
CA ILE A 152 -31.51 10.26 -3.16
C ILE A 152 -31.12 9.96 -1.71
N ILE A 153 -31.94 10.39 -0.74
CA ILE A 153 -31.68 10.17 0.70
C ILE A 153 -31.70 8.67 1.05
N LYS A 154 -32.64 7.91 0.49
CA LYS A 154 -32.74 6.47 0.70
C LYS A 154 -31.53 5.72 0.17
N LEU A 155 -31.06 6.06 -1.03
CA LEU A 155 -29.86 5.43 -1.59
C LEU A 155 -28.58 5.83 -0.81
N LEU A 156 -28.51 7.06 -0.30
CA LEU A 156 -27.43 7.47 0.59
C LEU A 156 -27.43 6.65 1.89
N ALA A 157 -28.61 6.41 2.48
CA ALA A 157 -28.75 5.61 3.71
C ALA A 157 -28.39 4.12 3.49
N CYS A 158 -28.58 3.59 2.28
CA CYS A 158 -28.13 2.25 1.90
C CYS A 158 -26.63 2.15 1.57
N GLY A 159 -25.86 3.25 1.69
CA GLY A 159 -24.40 3.24 1.52
C GLY A 159 -23.92 3.39 0.08
N PHE A 160 -24.78 3.74 -0.88
CA PHE A 160 -24.35 3.98 -2.26
C PHE A 160 -23.54 5.27 -2.38
N SER A 161 -22.51 5.24 -3.23
CA SER A 161 -21.71 6.43 -3.54
C SER A 161 -22.50 7.43 -4.39
N ASN A 162 -22.14 8.72 -4.30
CA ASN A 162 -22.79 9.77 -5.09
C ASN A 162 -22.77 9.50 -6.60
N LEU A 163 -21.71 8.83 -7.10
CA LEU A 163 -21.59 8.46 -8.51
C LEU A 163 -22.57 7.35 -8.89
N GLU A 164 -22.75 6.33 -8.05
CA GLU A 164 -23.70 5.24 -8.26
C GLU A 164 -25.14 5.76 -8.24
N ILE A 165 -25.45 6.66 -7.31
CA ILE A 165 -26.77 7.30 -7.22
C ILE A 165 -27.05 8.15 -8.46
N ALA A 166 -26.08 8.94 -8.93
CA ALA A 166 -26.22 9.75 -10.14
C ALA A 166 -26.51 8.85 -11.37
N LYS A 167 -25.80 7.73 -11.51
CA LYS A 167 -26.05 6.75 -12.57
C LYS A 167 -27.42 6.09 -12.45
N ALA A 168 -27.85 5.70 -11.24
CA ALA A 168 -29.17 5.12 -10.99
C ALA A 168 -30.32 6.09 -11.34
N LEU A 169 -30.07 7.41 -11.24
CA LEU A 169 -31.00 8.46 -11.65
C LEU A 169 -30.85 8.88 -13.13
N GLY A 170 -30.14 8.08 -13.94
CA GLY A 170 -29.96 8.30 -15.37
C GLY A 170 -29.04 9.47 -15.72
N LYS A 171 -28.12 9.87 -14.83
CA LYS A 171 -27.13 10.92 -15.10
C LYS A 171 -25.83 10.32 -15.63
N ALA A 172 -25.17 11.06 -16.51
CA ALA A 172 -23.89 10.65 -17.10
C ALA A 172 -22.74 10.61 -16.08
N GLY A 173 -22.86 11.36 -14.97
CA GLY A 173 -21.87 11.38 -13.90
C GLY A 173 -22.28 12.29 -12.74
N TYR A 174 -21.38 12.43 -11.76
CA TYR A 174 -21.58 13.30 -10.60
C TYR A 174 -20.93 14.67 -10.82
N GLY A 175 -21.62 15.54 -11.56
CA GLY A 175 -21.16 16.87 -11.92
C GLY A 175 -21.58 17.96 -10.93
N SER A 176 -21.40 19.21 -11.33
CA SER A 176 -21.78 20.38 -10.50
C SER A 176 -23.30 20.50 -10.32
N LYS A 177 -24.10 20.01 -11.27
CA LYS A 177 -25.56 20.01 -11.18
C LYS A 177 -26.04 18.97 -10.17
N GLU A 178 -25.55 17.74 -10.29
CA GLU A 178 -25.88 16.64 -9.39
C GLU A 178 -25.44 16.95 -7.97
N ARG A 179 -24.26 17.57 -7.79
CA ARG A 179 -23.82 18.07 -6.47
C ARG A 179 -24.87 19.01 -5.85
N LYS A 180 -25.37 20.00 -6.60
CA LYS A 180 -26.40 20.93 -6.11
C LYS A 180 -27.69 20.20 -5.75
N ASP A 181 -28.13 19.25 -6.57
CA ASP A 181 -29.35 18.47 -6.33
C ASP A 181 -29.22 17.62 -5.05
N PHE A 182 -28.04 17.02 -4.82
CA PHE A 182 -27.76 16.24 -3.61
C PHE A 182 -27.69 17.12 -2.36
N PHE A 183 -27.01 18.28 -2.43
CA PHE A 183 -26.98 19.25 -1.33
C PHE A 183 -28.37 19.77 -0.99
N HIS A 184 -29.18 20.08 -2.01
CA HIS A 184 -30.55 20.52 -1.83
C HIS A 184 -31.42 19.44 -1.16
N SER A 185 -31.30 18.19 -1.60
CA SER A 185 -32.03 17.05 -1.02
C SER A 185 -31.64 16.82 0.44
N ARG A 186 -30.35 16.88 0.77
CA ARG A 186 -29.86 16.78 2.17
C ARG A 186 -30.38 17.91 3.05
N ARG A 187 -30.40 19.14 2.53
CA ARG A 187 -30.93 20.30 3.27
C ARG A 187 -32.42 20.14 3.56
N LYS A 188 -33.23 19.76 2.56
CA LYS A 188 -34.66 19.48 2.74
C LYS A 188 -34.92 18.35 3.74
N PHE A 189 -34.13 17.29 3.69
CA PHE A 189 -34.26 16.18 4.64
C PHE A 189 -33.92 16.61 6.06
N LYS A 190 -32.86 17.42 6.24
CA LYS A 190 -32.52 18.01 7.53
C LYS A 190 -33.66 18.89 8.06
N GLU A 191 -34.22 19.77 7.24
CA GLU A 191 -35.39 20.59 7.61
C GLU A 191 -36.60 19.72 8.02
N HIS A 192 -36.84 18.60 7.32
CA HIS A 192 -37.90 17.66 7.66
C HIS A 192 -37.66 16.92 8.99
N PHE A 193 -36.41 16.58 9.28
CA PHE A 193 -36.01 15.89 10.50
C PHE A 193 -36.05 16.85 11.71
N ASP A 194 -35.50 18.06 11.57
CA ASP A 194 -35.48 19.09 12.60
C ASP A 194 -36.89 19.59 12.94
N ALA A 195 -37.83 19.59 11.99
CA ALA A 195 -39.24 19.95 12.24
C ALA A 195 -40.02 18.91 13.09
N ARG A 196 -39.40 17.76 13.42
CA ARG A 196 -39.99 16.69 14.23
C ARG A 196 -39.33 16.52 15.60
N ALA A 197 -38.17 17.16 15.81
CA ALA A 197 -37.49 17.25 17.09
C ALA A 197 -38.13 18.34 17.96
#